data_AF-A0A850MBX9-F1
#
_entry.id   AF-A0A850MBX9-F1
#
_cell.length_a   1.000
_cell.length_b   1.000
_cell.length_c   1.000
_cell.angle_alpha   90.00
_cell.angle_beta   90.00
_cell.angle_gamma   90.00
#
_symmetry.space_group_name_H-M   'P 1'
#
loop_
_entity.id
_entity.type
_entity.pdbx_description
1 polymer ?
#
loop_
_entity_poly.entity_id
_entity_poly.type
_entity_poly.pdbx_seq_one_letter_code
_entity_poly.pdbx_strand_id
1 'polypeptide(L)'
;MFESIIALPSSNTRRIKSVKFLKTFASFNWNSVQVEINCRPRKKHNGPFTIRYTDFNSPPNKMIRCKHTPLESIKIKGSISNSNLEITCIFSEGTSRWVEAKIEGENKAMVNIIEKQLLTIFRLK
;
A
#
# COMPACT_ATOMS: atom_id res chain seq x y z
N MET A 1 -21.61 7.76 6.62
CA MET A 1 -20.23 7.44 6.22
C MET A 1 -19.85 6.14 6.92
N PHE A 2 -19.35 5.16 6.18
CA PHE A 2 -18.90 3.87 6.68
C PHE A 2 -17.37 3.84 6.70
N GLU A 3 -16.80 3.26 7.75
CA GLU A 3 -15.36 3.13 7.93
C GLU A 3 -14.99 1.67 8.26
N SER A 4 -13.88 1.19 7.73
CA SER A 4 -13.26 -0.09 8.08
C SER A 4 -11.75 0.08 8.22
N ILE A 5 -11.19 -0.47 9.30
CA ILE A 5 -9.76 -0.47 9.58
C ILE A 5 -9.28 -1.92 9.62
N ILE A 6 -8.28 -2.24 8.80
CA ILE A 6 -7.59 -3.52 8.82
C ILE A 6 -6.19 -3.25 9.38
N ALA A 7 -5.83 -3.93 10.47
CA ALA A 7 -4.46 -3.94 10.99
C ALA A 7 -3.98 -5.39 11.10
N LEU A 8 -3.03 -5.77 10.27
CA LEU A 8 -2.45 -7.12 10.24
C LEU A 8 -1.00 -7.06 10.74
N PRO A 9 -0.69 -7.68 11.89
CA PRO A 9 0.67 -7.82 12.37
C PRO A 9 1.43 -8.91 11.61
N SER A 10 2.73 -9.03 11.90
CA SER A 10 3.64 -9.96 11.22
C SER A 10 3.25 -11.43 11.35
N SER A 11 2.54 -11.80 12.41
CA SER A 11 2.01 -13.15 12.64
C SER A 11 0.82 -13.51 11.76
N ASN A 12 0.11 -12.51 11.22
CA ASN A 12 -1.15 -12.71 10.49
C ASN A 12 -1.11 -12.08 9.07
N THR A 13 0.05 -11.60 8.65
CA THR A 13 0.26 -10.99 7.33
C THR A 13 0.99 -11.95 6.40
N ARG A 14 0.42 -12.17 5.21
CA ARG A 14 1.08 -12.85 4.10
C ARG A 14 2.34 -12.08 3.68
N ARG A 15 3.47 -12.78 3.58
CA ARG A 15 4.73 -12.20 3.11
C ARG A 15 4.68 -11.89 1.62
N ILE A 16 4.65 -10.62 1.26
CA ILE A 16 4.68 -10.11 -0.11
C ILE A 16 6.01 -9.40 -0.33
N LYS A 17 6.74 -9.77 -1.39
CA LYS A 17 7.97 -9.08 -1.78
C LYS A 17 7.65 -7.64 -2.18
N SER A 18 8.46 -6.68 -1.73
CA SER A 18 8.27 -5.25 -2.03
C SER A 18 8.13 -4.95 -3.52
N VAL A 19 8.92 -5.61 -4.36
CA VAL A 19 8.84 -5.47 -5.83
C VAL A 19 7.52 -5.94 -6.45
N LYS A 20 6.74 -6.76 -5.74
CA LYS A 20 5.42 -7.22 -6.16
C LYS A 20 4.29 -6.44 -5.49
N PHE A 21 4.57 -5.67 -4.44
CA PHE A 21 3.54 -5.00 -3.64
C PHE A 21 2.66 -4.07 -4.48
N LEU A 22 3.26 -3.18 -5.27
CA LEU A 22 2.49 -2.27 -6.12
C LEU A 22 1.68 -2.99 -7.21
N LYS A 23 2.17 -4.13 -7.71
CA LYS A 23 1.44 -4.94 -8.71
C LYS A 23 0.14 -5.50 -8.15
N THR A 24 0.10 -5.75 -6.85
CA THR A 24 -1.10 -6.22 -6.14
C THR A 24 -2.25 -5.21 -6.20
N PHE A 25 -1.95 -3.93 -6.39
CA PHE A 25 -2.93 -2.85 -6.46
C PHE A 25 -3.27 -2.42 -7.89
N ALA A 26 -2.63 -3.00 -8.89
CA ALA A 26 -2.86 -2.66 -10.30
C ALA A 26 -4.26 -3.07 -10.79
N SER A 27 -4.92 -4.03 -10.12
CA SER A 27 -6.27 -4.48 -10.44
C SER A 27 -7.38 -3.65 -9.78
N PHE A 28 -7.04 -2.69 -8.95
CA PHE A 28 -8.02 -1.82 -8.30
C PHE A 28 -8.41 -0.71 -9.28
N ASN A 29 -9.71 -0.42 -9.37
CA ASN A 29 -10.23 0.63 -10.25
C ASN A 29 -10.12 2.00 -9.57
N TRP A 30 -8.91 2.54 -9.53
CA TRP A 30 -8.61 3.82 -8.88
C TRP A 30 -9.16 4.99 -9.70
N ASN A 31 -9.89 5.89 -9.06
CA ASN A 31 -10.23 7.20 -9.60
C ASN A 31 -9.06 8.18 -9.43
N SER A 32 -8.32 8.04 -8.33
CA SER A 32 -7.08 8.76 -8.06
C SER A 32 -6.19 7.91 -7.14
N VAL A 33 -4.87 7.96 -7.31
CA VAL A 33 -3.95 7.24 -6.43
C VAL A 33 -2.62 7.97 -6.31
N GLN A 34 -2.15 8.09 -5.08
CA GLN A 34 -0.86 8.59 -4.66
C GLN A 34 -0.12 7.46 -3.96
N VAL A 35 1.15 7.28 -4.31
CA VAL A 35 2.04 6.33 -3.64
C VAL A 35 3.17 7.11 -3.00
N GLU A 36 3.52 6.77 -1.77
CA GLU A 36 4.68 7.26 -1.03
C GLU A 36 5.56 6.07 -0.66
N ILE A 37 6.87 6.20 -0.87
CA ILE A 37 7.84 5.14 -0.60
C ILE A 37 8.84 5.71 0.39
N ASN A 38 8.98 5.09 1.57
CA ASN A 38 9.97 5.48 2.57
C ASN A 38 11.10 4.45 2.63
N CYS A 39 12.34 4.92 2.69
CA CYS A 39 13.54 4.09 2.75
C CYS A 39 14.37 4.49 3.97
N ARG A 40 14.94 3.51 4.68
CA ARG A 40 15.71 3.76 5.90
C ARG A 40 17.02 4.48 5.58
N PRO A 41 17.43 5.46 6.40
CA PRO A 41 18.75 6.07 6.25
C PRO A 41 19.87 5.03 6.42
N ARG A 42 20.96 5.19 5.68
CA ARG A 42 22.23 4.47 5.91
C ARG A 42 23.28 5.48 6.37
N LYS A 43 24.30 5.04 7.12
CA LYS A 43 25.50 5.87 7.37
C LYS A 43 26.00 6.40 6.01
N LYS A 44 25.97 7.73 5.82
CA LYS A 44 26.27 8.51 4.58
C LYS A 44 25.10 8.86 3.64
N HIS A 45 23.85 8.47 3.92
CA HIS A 45 22.67 8.93 3.17
C HIS A 45 21.56 9.38 4.12
N ASN A 46 21.21 10.66 4.05
CA ASN A 46 20.11 11.25 4.84
C ASN A 46 18.76 10.61 4.49
N GLY A 47 17.86 10.58 5.48
CA GLY A 47 16.62 9.79 5.54
C GLY A 47 15.53 10.10 4.51
N PRO A 48 14.27 9.78 4.83
CA PRO A 48 13.28 9.26 3.89
C PRO A 48 13.05 10.16 2.67
N PHE A 49 13.17 9.59 1.47
CA PHE A 49 12.82 10.29 0.23
C PHE A 49 11.40 9.90 -0.17
N THR A 50 10.44 10.80 0.02
CA THR A 50 9.08 10.61 -0.47
C THR A 50 9.04 10.84 -1.99
N ILE A 51 8.78 9.79 -2.76
CA ILE A 51 8.47 9.95 -4.19
C ILE A 51 6.96 9.97 -4.31
N ARG A 52 6.40 11.14 -4.64
CA ARG A 52 4.96 11.32 -4.90
C ARG A 52 4.69 10.98 -6.35
N TYR A 53 3.80 10.03 -6.59
CA TYR A 53 3.22 9.84 -7.91
C TYR A 53 1.93 10.63 -8.00
N THR A 54 1.94 11.68 -8.81
CA THR A 54 0.72 12.27 -9.38
C THR A 54 0.56 11.67 -10.77
N ASP A 55 -0.67 11.27 -11.09
CA ASP A 55 -1.15 10.78 -12.38
C ASP A 55 -0.90 9.29 -12.70
N PHE A 56 -1.81 8.45 -12.22
CA PHE A 56 -2.12 7.19 -12.89
C PHE A 56 -3.48 7.30 -13.58
N ASN A 57 -3.50 7.74 -14.84
CA ASN A 57 -4.59 7.42 -15.78
C ASN A 57 -4.44 5.98 -16.35
N SER A 58 -3.41 5.25 -15.91
CA SER A 58 -3.05 3.89 -16.34
C SER A 58 -2.11 3.26 -15.30
N PRO A 59 -2.09 1.93 -15.10
CA PRO A 59 -1.32 1.28 -14.04
C PRO A 59 0.20 1.55 -14.12
N PRO A 60 0.92 1.58 -12.98
CA PRO A 60 2.35 1.88 -12.94
C PRO A 60 3.22 0.93 -13.75
N ASN A 61 3.75 1.43 -14.88
CA ASN A 61 4.82 0.77 -15.64
C ASN A 61 6.22 1.03 -15.07
N LYS A 62 6.38 1.88 -14.05
CA LYS A 62 7.69 2.28 -13.50
C LYS A 62 7.87 1.82 -12.05
N MET A 63 8.62 0.72 -11.85
CA MET A 63 9.10 0.29 -10.53
C MET A 63 10.17 1.24 -10.00
N ILE A 64 9.94 1.87 -8.84
CA ILE A 64 11.01 2.56 -8.11
C ILE A 64 11.83 1.55 -7.33
N ARG A 65 13.15 1.61 -7.50
CA ARG A 65 14.12 0.92 -6.64
C ARG A 65 14.89 1.98 -5.86
N CYS A 66 14.86 1.93 -4.52
CA CYS A 66 15.82 2.65 -3.70
C CYS A 66 17.21 2.03 -3.94
N LYS A 67 18.05 2.67 -4.76
CA LYS A 67 19.35 2.13 -5.19
C LYS A 67 20.36 2.01 -4.04
N HIS A 68 20.22 2.81 -2.99
CA HIS A 68 21.26 2.98 -1.95
C HIS A 68 20.77 2.80 -0.51
N THR A 69 19.46 2.78 -0.27
CA THR A 69 18.84 2.65 1.06
C THR A 69 17.81 1.51 1.08
N PRO A 70 17.74 0.69 2.14
CA PRO A 70 16.76 -0.38 2.21
C PRO A 70 15.35 0.20 2.36
N LEU A 71 14.38 -0.37 1.63
CA LEU A 71 12.97 0.00 1.73
C LEU A 71 12.45 -0.23 3.15
N GLU A 72 11.74 0.75 3.69
CA GLU A 72 11.11 0.69 5.00
C GLU A 72 9.60 0.49 4.89
N SER A 73 8.92 1.37 4.15
CA SER A 73 7.48 1.31 4.00
C SER A 73 7.01 1.82 2.64
N ILE A 74 5.85 1.35 2.23
CA ILE A 74 5.10 1.88 1.10
C ILE A 74 3.73 2.27 1.62
N LYS A 75 3.32 3.50 1.33
CA LYS A 75 1.99 4.01 1.60
C LYS A 75 1.26 4.29 0.30
N ILE A 76 0.02 3.86 0.18
CA ILE A 76 -0.85 4.09 -0.98
C ILE A 76 -2.08 4.83 -0.46
N LYS A 77 -2.42 5.95 -1.06
CA LYS A 77 -3.64 6.71 -0.78
C LYS A 77 -4.39 6.88 -2.09
N GLY A 78 -5.69 6.70 -2.10
CA GLY A 78 -6.45 6.93 -3.32
C GLY A 78 -7.94 6.79 -3.11
N SER A 79 -8.68 6.98 -4.19
CA SER A 79 -10.13 6.83 -4.21
C SER A 79 -10.55 5.74 -5.20
N ILE A 80 -11.53 4.93 -4.82
CA ILE A 80 -12.12 3.84 -5.60
C ILE A 80 -13.64 3.97 -5.45
N SER A 81 -14.36 4.26 -6.53
CA SER A 81 -15.83 4.31 -6.55
C SER A 81 -16.44 5.09 -5.35
N ASN A 82 -15.97 6.33 -5.13
CA ASN A 82 -16.36 7.22 -4.01
C ASN A 82 -16.03 6.68 -2.60
N SER A 83 -15.07 5.76 -2.50
CA SER A 83 -14.47 5.33 -1.24
C SER A 83 -12.99 5.69 -1.21
N ASN A 84 -12.52 6.29 -0.13
CA ASN A 84 -11.11 6.56 0.11
C ASN A 84 -10.44 5.33 0.72
N LEU A 85 -9.24 5.04 0.24
CA LEU A 85 -8.40 3.95 0.70
C LEU A 85 -7.01 4.49 1.02
N GLU A 86 -6.58 4.31 2.26
CA GLU A 86 -5.22 4.56 2.72
C GLU A 86 -4.62 3.26 3.23
N ILE A 87 -3.50 2.82 2.65
CA ILE A 87 -2.80 1.59 3.03
C ILE A 87 -1.36 1.92 3.34
N THR A 88 -0.88 1.47 4.49
CA THR A 88 0.53 1.51 4.86
C THR A 88 1.05 0.10 5.03
N CYS A 89 2.13 -0.25 4.33
CA CYS A 89 2.82 -1.53 4.51
C CYS A 89 4.26 -1.30 4.91
N ILE A 90 4.68 -1.97 5.99
CA ILE A 90 6.06 -1.96 6.48
C ILE A 90 6.77 -3.23 6.01
N PHE A 91 8.00 -3.06 5.52
CA PHE A 91 8.84 -4.11 5.01
C PHE A 91 10.04 -4.36 5.93
N SER A 92 10.40 -5.63 6.07
CA SER A 92 11.71 -6.04 6.59
C SER A 92 12.28 -7.11 5.67
N GLU A 93 13.58 -7.02 5.38
CA GLU A 93 14.28 -7.95 4.48
C GLU A 93 13.61 -8.05 3.10
N GLY A 94 12.99 -6.96 2.64
CA GLY A 94 12.30 -6.90 1.35
C GLY A 94 10.92 -7.59 1.30
N THR A 95 10.37 -8.00 2.44
CA THR A 95 9.03 -8.62 2.54
C THR A 95 8.12 -7.88 3.53
N SER A 96 6.81 -7.88 3.28
CA SER A 96 5.83 -7.27 4.18
C SER A 96 5.85 -7.93 5.56
N ARG A 97 5.87 -7.10 6.60
CA ARG A 97 5.80 -7.52 8.01
C ARG A 97 4.62 -6.92 8.74
N TRP A 98 4.05 -5.83 8.25
CA TRP A 98 2.87 -5.21 8.84
C TRP A 98 2.10 -4.49 7.74
N VAL A 99 0.79 -4.57 7.82
CA VAL A 99 -0.13 -3.88 6.89
C VAL A 99 -1.24 -3.25 7.71
N GLU A 100 -1.45 -1.97 7.47
CA GLU A 100 -2.63 -1.24 7.94
C GLU A 100 -3.36 -0.66 6.74
N ALA A 101 -4.68 -0.73 6.75
CA ALA A 101 -5.53 -0.13 5.76
C ALA A 101 -6.70 0.57 6.44
N LYS A 102 -7.00 1.79 6.02
CA LYS A 102 -8.21 2.52 6.36
C LYS A 102 -9.05 2.70 5.10
N ILE A 103 -10.31 2.31 5.16
CA ILE A 103 -11.28 2.44 4.08
C ILE A 103 -12.42 3.31 4.59
N GLU A 104 -12.76 4.38 3.88
CA GLU A 104 -13.87 5.27 4.20
C GLU A 104 -14.75 5.46 2.97
N GLY A 105 -16.07 5.38 3.10
CA GLY A 105 -16.95 5.60 1.96
C GLY A 105 -18.42 5.80 2.34
N GLU A 106 -19.21 6.29 1.39
CA GLU A 106 -20.66 6.46 1.59
C GLU A 106 -21.43 5.15 1.37
N ASN A 107 -20.88 4.22 0.59
CA ASN A 107 -21.51 2.95 0.26
C ASN A 107 -20.86 1.78 1.04
N LYS A 108 -21.59 1.24 2.02
CA LYS A 108 -21.15 0.09 2.85
C LYS A 108 -20.76 -1.14 2.01
N ALA A 109 -21.47 -1.40 0.91
CA ALA A 109 -21.17 -2.55 0.06
C ALA A 109 -19.79 -2.41 -0.59
N MET A 110 -19.42 -1.20 -1.02
CA MET A 110 -18.11 -0.93 -1.61
C MET A 110 -17.00 -1.05 -0.56
N VAL A 111 -17.19 -0.49 0.64
CA VAL A 111 -16.24 -0.63 1.76
C VAL A 111 -15.98 -2.12 2.05
N ASN A 112 -17.04 -2.93 2.13
CA ASN A 112 -16.92 -4.37 2.38
C ASN A 112 -16.21 -5.13 1.24
N ILE A 113 -16.42 -4.73 -0.02
CA ILE A 113 -15.74 -5.35 -1.18
C ILE A 113 -14.23 -5.07 -1.10
N ILE A 114 -13.86 -3.81 -0.87
CA ILE A 114 -12.45 -3.41 -0.73
C ILE A 114 -11.81 -4.15 0.44
N GLU A 115 -12.49 -4.20 1.60
CA GLU A 115 -12.01 -4.92 2.78
C GLU A 115 -11.74 -6.40 2.46
N LYS A 116 -12.70 -7.10 1.83
CA LYS A 116 -12.54 -8.51 1.46
C LYS A 116 -11.39 -8.74 0.47
N GLN A 117 -11.20 -7.85 -0.50
CA GLN A 117 -10.08 -7.92 -1.43
C GLN A 117 -8.75 -7.78 -0.69
N LEU A 118 -8.63 -6.80 0.21
CA LEU A 118 -7.43 -6.59 1.01
C LEU A 118 -7.13 -7.78 1.94
N LEU A 119 -8.14 -8.32 2.62
CA LEU A 119 -7.97 -9.52 3.44
C LEU A 119 -7.53 -10.73 2.59
N THR A 120 -8.07 -10.90 1.39
CA THR A 120 -7.66 -11.98 0.47
C THR A 120 -6.19 -11.85 0.04
N ILE A 121 -5.72 -10.62 -0.12
CA ILE A 121 -4.35 -10.31 -0.50
C ILE A 121 -3.39 -10.53 0.67
N PHE A 122 -3.70 -9.94 1.83
CA PHE A 122 -2.75 -9.72 2.92
C PHE A 122 -2.92 -10.66 4.09
N ARG A 123 -4.09 -11.26 4.33
CA ARG A 123 -4.27 -12.16 5.47
C ARG A 123 -3.56 -13.48 5.20
N LEU A 124 -2.87 -13.99 6.22
CA LEU A 124 -2.34 -15.34 6.18
C LEU A 124 -3.53 -16.32 6.10
N LYS A 125 -3.46 -17.28 5.18
CA LYS A 125 -4.48 -18.36 5.07
C LYS A 125 -4.35 -19.33 6.23
#